data_AF-A0A7S1X2F6-F1
#
_entry.id   AF-A0A7S1X2F6-F1
#
_cell.length_a   1.000
_cell.length_b   1.000
_cell.length_c   1.000
_cell.angle_alpha   90.00
_cell.angle_beta   90.00
_cell.angle_gamma   90.00
#
_symmetry.space_group_name_H-M   'P 1'
#
loop_
_entity.id
_entity.type
_entity.pdbx_description
1 polymer ?
#
loop_
_entity_poly.entity_id
_entity_poly.type
_entity_poly.pdbx_seq_one_letter_code
_entity_poly.pdbx_strand_id
1 'polypeptide(L)'
;GSYGLHNLSTYFPGGDPWGCSTEEWTVSNCNTGRWYPPQCGDTFPSETCSEMLLAQQDWSGGWFEAVAKNLGLNLSSVYTSYEGQLALVERLYAERQGFLFYWWDPDPLLVRFPVTEVTLPRHSRRCEGGYDDDPALSEVDCELSTVEVEKFINANMPVTDPDLFYLWDSFWLENGDVSELMGHHRLGGGNHSDMYGAACGWLRESVDTVRWDQWLRVHDRCPQPGLSWDESAGGCVEVGEVKEGEPP
;
A
#
# COMPACT_ATOMS: atom_id res chain seq x y z
N GLY A 1 -28.83 16.04 4.07
CA GLY A 1 -29.46 14.81 3.59
C GLY A 1 -28.79 13.65 4.28
N SER A 2 -29.54 12.62 4.68
CA SER A 2 -28.97 11.40 5.25
C SER A 2 -28.29 10.61 4.13
N TYR A 3 -26.96 10.71 4.03
CA TYR A 3 -26.17 9.84 3.15
C TYR A 3 -25.98 8.51 3.86
N GLY A 4 -26.99 7.63 3.78
CA GLY A 4 -26.86 6.26 4.26
C GLY A 4 -25.94 5.46 3.35
N LEU A 5 -25.21 4.49 3.91
CA LEU A 5 -24.48 3.50 3.13
C LEU A 5 -25.52 2.67 2.32
N HIS A 6 -25.37 2.67 1.00
CA HIS A 6 -26.29 1.96 0.11
C HIS A 6 -25.99 0.46 0.07
N ASN A 7 -27.01 -0.31 -0.31
CA ASN A 7 -26.86 -1.73 -0.60
C ASN A 7 -26.27 -1.90 -2.02
N LEU A 8 -24.98 -2.24 -2.08
CA LEU A 8 -24.15 -2.41 -3.26
C LEU A 8 -24.39 -3.77 -3.94
N SER A 9 -25.25 -4.61 -3.37
CA SER A 9 -25.64 -5.92 -3.92
C SER A 9 -26.12 -5.93 -5.37
N THR A 10 -26.68 -4.81 -5.83
CA THR A 10 -27.13 -4.65 -7.22
C THR A 10 -25.97 -4.72 -8.23
N TYR A 11 -24.73 -4.50 -7.79
CA TYR A 11 -23.54 -4.60 -8.61
C TYR A 11 -22.96 -6.02 -8.67
N PHE A 12 -23.33 -6.91 -7.74
CA PHE A 12 -22.77 -8.26 -7.60
C PHE A 12 -23.88 -9.30 -7.38
N PRO A 13 -24.62 -9.69 -8.44
CA PRO A 13 -25.76 -10.60 -8.32
C PRO A 13 -25.37 -12.09 -8.18
N GLY A 14 -24.08 -12.45 -8.29
CA GLY A 14 -23.58 -13.81 -8.09
C GLY A 14 -22.25 -13.77 -7.35
N GLY A 15 -22.09 -14.63 -6.35
CA GLY A 15 -20.90 -14.67 -5.50
C GLY A 15 -19.62 -14.63 -6.34
N ASP A 16 -18.78 -13.66 -6.02
CA ASP A 16 -17.48 -13.47 -6.65
C ASP A 16 -16.57 -14.66 -6.24
N PRO A 17 -15.76 -15.26 -7.13
CA PRO A 17 -14.70 -16.20 -6.72
C PRO A 17 -13.76 -15.67 -5.64
N TRP A 18 -13.71 -14.36 -5.42
CA TRP A 18 -12.94 -13.71 -4.34
C TRP A 18 -13.71 -13.58 -3.02
N GLY A 19 -14.95 -14.07 -3.00
CA GLY A 19 -15.81 -14.04 -1.83
C GLY A 19 -15.50 -15.14 -0.83
N CYS A 20 -16.05 -14.98 0.38
CA CYS A 20 -15.92 -16.00 1.42
C CYS A 20 -16.36 -17.38 0.94
N SER A 21 -15.71 -18.41 1.47
CA SER A 21 -16.09 -19.81 1.27
C SER A 21 -16.28 -20.52 2.60
N THR A 22 -17.15 -21.53 2.62
CA THR A 22 -17.28 -22.47 3.76
C THR A 22 -16.12 -23.46 3.85
N GLU A 23 -15.22 -23.48 2.85
CA GLU A 23 -14.03 -24.33 2.87
C GLU A 23 -12.90 -23.69 3.69
N GLU A 24 -12.77 -22.36 3.62
CA GLU A 24 -11.75 -21.60 4.36
C GLU A 24 -12.21 -21.25 5.77
N TRP A 25 -13.50 -20.99 5.97
CA TRP A 25 -14.07 -20.65 7.28
C TRP A 25 -15.00 -21.73 7.79
N THR A 26 -14.66 -22.27 8.96
CA THR A 26 -15.29 -23.45 9.56
C THR A 26 -16.69 -23.18 10.07
N VAL A 27 -16.99 -21.92 10.45
CA VAL A 27 -18.29 -21.47 10.95
C VAL A 27 -18.75 -20.26 10.16
N SER A 28 -18.98 -20.41 8.86
CA SER A 28 -19.19 -19.24 8.03
C SER A 28 -20.67 -18.83 7.95
N ASN A 29 -20.95 -17.62 8.44
CA ASN A 29 -22.09 -16.80 7.99
C ASN A 29 -21.85 -16.29 6.56
N CYS A 30 -21.24 -17.12 5.72
CA CYS A 30 -20.96 -16.81 4.35
C CYS A 30 -22.15 -17.20 3.49
N ASN A 31 -22.80 -16.21 2.89
CA ASN A 31 -23.94 -16.42 2.03
C ASN A 31 -23.70 -15.71 0.70
N THR A 32 -23.70 -16.46 -0.40
CA THR A 32 -23.42 -15.96 -1.76
C THR A 32 -22.07 -15.23 -1.89
N GLY A 33 -21.03 -15.70 -1.20
CA GLY A 33 -19.71 -15.06 -1.23
C GLY A 33 -19.63 -13.73 -0.47
N ARG A 34 -20.62 -13.44 0.38
CA ARG A 34 -20.62 -12.30 1.31
C ARG A 34 -20.63 -12.82 2.73
N TRP A 35 -19.94 -12.12 3.63
CA TRP A 35 -19.94 -12.48 5.04
C TRP A 35 -20.84 -11.56 5.84
N TYR A 36 -21.63 -12.15 6.75
CA TYR A 36 -22.56 -11.43 7.61
C TYR A 36 -22.22 -11.64 9.09
N PRO A 37 -22.06 -10.58 9.90
CA PRO A 37 -21.96 -10.77 11.33
C PRO A 37 -23.34 -11.20 11.90
N PRO A 38 -23.39 -11.92 13.04
CA PRO A 38 -24.64 -12.46 13.59
C PRO A 38 -25.75 -11.41 13.79
N GLN A 39 -25.40 -10.17 14.10
CA GLN A 39 -26.35 -9.06 14.26
C GLN A 39 -27.05 -8.62 12.94
N CYS A 40 -26.52 -8.99 11.77
CA CYS A 40 -27.14 -8.73 10.47
C CYS A 40 -28.21 -9.75 10.09
N GLY A 41 -28.26 -10.89 10.78
CA GLY A 41 -28.98 -12.08 10.33
C GLY A 41 -28.38 -12.70 9.07
N ASP A 42 -29.00 -13.78 8.59
CA ASP A 42 -28.44 -14.63 7.53
C ASP A 42 -29.08 -14.37 6.15
N THR A 43 -29.94 -13.34 6.05
CA THR A 43 -30.72 -13.05 4.84
C THR A 43 -30.01 -12.08 3.91
N PHE A 44 -30.04 -12.41 2.61
CA PHE A 44 -29.60 -11.53 1.54
C PHE A 44 -30.80 -11.06 0.69
N PRO A 45 -30.90 -9.76 0.34
CA PRO A 45 -30.16 -8.63 0.92
C PRO A 45 -30.50 -8.41 2.39
N SER A 46 -29.53 -8.01 3.21
CA SER A 46 -29.82 -7.63 4.59
C SER A 46 -30.53 -6.27 4.61
N GLU A 47 -31.70 -6.21 5.26
CA GLU A 47 -32.41 -4.95 5.51
C GLU A 47 -31.81 -4.18 6.70
N THR A 48 -30.98 -4.85 7.51
CA THR A 48 -30.47 -4.34 8.78
C THR A 48 -29.00 -3.91 8.71
N CYS A 49 -28.29 -4.26 7.64
CA CYS A 49 -26.87 -4.01 7.50
C CYS A 49 -26.47 -3.27 6.24
N SER A 50 -25.46 -2.44 6.40
CA SER A 50 -24.76 -1.78 5.32
C SER A 50 -23.58 -2.63 4.85
N GLU A 51 -23.12 -2.40 3.63
CA GLU A 51 -22.02 -3.17 3.05
C GLU A 51 -20.69 -2.40 3.15
N MET A 52 -19.65 -3.11 3.56
CA MET A 52 -18.26 -2.70 3.46
C MET A 52 -17.60 -3.45 2.31
N LEU A 53 -16.88 -2.70 1.48
CA LEU A 53 -16.17 -3.25 0.34
C LEU A 53 -14.77 -3.72 0.74
N LEU A 54 -14.50 -4.98 0.45
CA LEU A 54 -13.18 -5.59 0.55
C LEU A 54 -12.75 -6.02 -0.86
N ALA A 55 -11.46 -5.99 -1.15
CA ALA A 55 -10.96 -6.47 -2.44
C ALA A 55 -10.89 -7.99 -2.46
N GLN A 56 -10.10 -8.58 -1.55
CA GLN A 56 -9.91 -10.02 -1.43
C GLN A 56 -9.94 -10.42 0.05
N GLN A 57 -10.44 -11.62 0.33
CA GLN A 57 -10.59 -12.13 1.69
C GLN A 57 -9.24 -12.37 2.38
N ASP A 58 -8.26 -12.91 1.66
CA ASP A 58 -6.94 -13.28 2.15
C ASP A 58 -6.05 -12.07 2.50
N TRP A 59 -6.38 -10.87 2.04
CA TRP A 59 -5.60 -9.66 2.33
C TRP A 59 -5.71 -9.17 3.77
N SER A 60 -6.79 -9.55 4.47
CA SER A 60 -7.00 -9.21 5.88
C SER A 60 -7.39 -10.41 6.72
N GLY A 61 -7.49 -11.61 6.11
CA GLY A 61 -7.74 -12.88 6.79
C GLY A 61 -8.85 -12.80 7.84
N GLY A 62 -10.00 -12.24 7.49
CA GLY A 62 -11.14 -12.15 8.43
C GLY A 62 -11.07 -11.04 9.49
N TRP A 63 -10.04 -10.19 9.48
CA TRP A 63 -9.84 -9.14 10.50
C TRP A 63 -11.03 -8.18 10.57
N PHE A 64 -11.49 -7.66 9.43
CA PHE A 64 -12.55 -6.65 9.41
C PHE A 64 -13.93 -7.25 9.66
N GLU A 65 -14.14 -8.50 9.28
CA GLU A 65 -15.30 -9.30 9.66
C GLU A 65 -15.35 -9.47 11.18
N ALA A 66 -14.22 -9.84 11.80
CA ALA A 66 -14.11 -9.97 13.25
C ALA A 66 -14.38 -8.65 13.98
N VAL A 67 -13.83 -7.54 13.48
CA VAL A 67 -14.11 -6.19 14.00
C VAL A 67 -15.62 -5.89 13.93
N ALA A 68 -16.25 -6.14 12.77
CA ALA A 68 -17.68 -5.92 12.62
C ALA A 68 -18.49 -6.77 13.61
N LYS A 69 -18.16 -8.06 13.76
CA LYS A 69 -18.76 -8.98 14.75
C LYS A 69 -18.63 -8.45 16.17
N ASN A 70 -17.39 -8.21 16.62
CA ASN A 70 -17.05 -8.01 18.02
C ASN A 70 -17.41 -6.61 18.53
N LEU A 71 -17.39 -5.61 17.65
CA LEU A 71 -17.89 -4.27 17.97
C LEU A 71 -19.40 -4.10 17.78
N GLY A 72 -20.10 -5.15 17.32
CA GLY A 72 -21.55 -5.09 17.10
C GLY A 72 -21.95 -4.15 15.96
N LEU A 73 -21.10 -3.99 14.96
CA LEU A 73 -21.37 -3.12 13.80
C LEU A 73 -22.32 -3.83 12.84
N ASN A 74 -23.29 -3.10 12.31
CA ASN A 74 -24.21 -3.60 11.29
C ASN A 74 -23.58 -3.48 9.88
N LEU A 75 -22.43 -4.13 9.70
CA LEU A 75 -21.63 -4.12 8.47
C LEU A 75 -21.42 -5.55 7.97
N SER A 76 -21.83 -5.82 6.74
CA SER A 76 -21.48 -7.06 6.02
C SER A 76 -20.31 -6.82 5.07
N SER A 77 -19.48 -7.85 4.85
CA SER A 77 -18.35 -7.79 3.92
C SER A 77 -18.76 -8.23 2.52
N VAL A 78 -18.43 -7.41 1.53
CA VAL A 78 -18.58 -7.72 0.10
C VAL A 78 -17.21 -7.70 -0.54
N TYR A 79 -16.83 -8.79 -1.19
CA TYR A 79 -15.54 -8.93 -1.87
C TYR A 79 -15.70 -8.59 -3.35
N THR A 80 -14.76 -7.82 -3.90
CA THR A 80 -14.95 -7.17 -5.20
C THR A 80 -13.79 -7.35 -6.16
N SER A 81 -12.73 -8.09 -5.79
CA SER A 81 -11.40 -8.10 -6.43
C SER A 81 -10.67 -6.76 -6.34
N TYR A 82 -9.39 -6.74 -6.73
CA TYR A 82 -8.63 -5.49 -6.81
C TYR A 82 -9.22 -4.55 -7.88
N GLU A 83 -9.43 -5.04 -9.10
CA GLU A 83 -9.93 -4.23 -10.21
C GLU A 83 -11.37 -3.76 -9.98
N GLY A 84 -12.21 -4.63 -9.42
CA GLY A 84 -13.59 -4.26 -9.10
C GLY A 84 -13.67 -3.25 -7.95
N GLN A 85 -12.81 -3.35 -6.94
CA GLN A 85 -12.72 -2.36 -5.86
C GLN A 85 -12.40 -0.97 -6.42
N LEU A 86 -11.38 -0.86 -7.29
CA LEU A 86 -11.00 0.41 -7.93
C LEU A 86 -12.17 1.01 -8.74
N ALA A 87 -12.83 0.17 -9.56
CA ALA A 87 -13.94 0.61 -10.41
C ALA A 87 -15.16 1.06 -9.58
N LEU A 88 -15.47 0.37 -8.48
CA LEU A 88 -16.57 0.73 -7.59
C LEU A 88 -16.29 2.03 -6.86
N VAL A 89 -15.10 2.21 -6.28
CA VAL A 89 -14.76 3.45 -5.57
C VAL A 89 -14.90 4.65 -6.49
N GLU A 90 -14.38 4.56 -7.72
CA GLU A 90 -14.53 5.62 -8.72
C GLU A 90 -16.01 5.91 -9.04
N ARG A 91 -16.79 4.85 -9.27
CA ARG A 91 -18.21 4.98 -9.58
C ARG A 91 -19.02 5.57 -8.42
N LEU A 92 -18.89 5.02 -7.23
CA LEU A 92 -19.65 5.43 -6.04
C LEU A 92 -19.30 6.87 -5.65
N TYR A 93 -18.03 7.26 -5.82
CA TYR A 93 -17.60 8.64 -5.67
C TYR A 93 -18.27 9.58 -6.70
N ALA A 94 -18.27 9.19 -7.99
CA ALA A 94 -18.91 9.98 -9.05
C ALA A 94 -20.43 10.12 -8.83
N GLU A 95 -21.08 9.08 -8.32
CA GLU A 95 -22.51 9.07 -7.97
C GLU A 95 -22.81 9.74 -6.63
N ARG A 96 -21.80 10.20 -5.88
CA ARG A 96 -21.90 10.81 -4.54
C ARG A 96 -22.64 9.92 -3.53
N GLN A 97 -22.42 8.61 -3.63
CA GLN A 97 -22.93 7.65 -2.67
C GLN A 97 -21.99 7.55 -1.47
N GLY A 98 -22.54 7.32 -0.28
CA GLY A 98 -21.73 6.93 0.88
C GLY A 98 -21.32 5.47 0.73
N PHE A 99 -20.03 5.19 0.93
CA PHE A 99 -19.49 3.83 0.93
C PHE A 99 -18.37 3.70 1.96
N LEU A 100 -18.13 2.46 2.40
CA LEU A 100 -17.04 2.08 3.29
C LEU A 100 -16.22 1.01 2.60
N PHE A 101 -14.89 1.09 2.69
CA PHE A 101 -14.02 0.11 2.09
C PHE A 101 -12.71 -0.04 2.86
N TYR A 102 -12.07 -1.20 2.73
CA TYR A 102 -10.72 -1.46 3.19
C TYR A 102 -9.71 -1.14 2.08
N TRP A 103 -8.61 -0.47 2.43
CA TRP A 103 -7.48 -0.19 1.54
C TRP A 103 -6.21 0.10 2.35
N TRP A 104 -5.05 0.09 1.70
CA TRP A 104 -3.78 0.51 2.31
C TRP A 104 -3.42 1.96 1.94
N ASP A 105 -2.68 2.61 2.83
CA ASP A 105 -2.05 3.92 2.63
C ASP A 105 -0.53 3.75 2.78
N PRO A 106 0.30 4.25 1.84
CA PRO A 106 -0.02 5.06 0.65
C PRO A 106 -0.43 4.24 -0.59
N ASP A 107 -1.36 4.77 -1.40
CA ASP A 107 -1.79 4.18 -2.67
C ASP A 107 -2.34 5.24 -3.66
N PRO A 108 -2.19 5.08 -5.00
CA PRO A 108 -2.71 6.04 -5.98
C PRO A 108 -4.23 6.28 -5.88
N LEU A 109 -5.00 5.28 -5.43
CA LEU A 109 -6.44 5.44 -5.20
C LEU A 109 -6.71 6.55 -4.18
N LEU A 110 -5.94 6.58 -3.08
CA LEU A 110 -6.12 7.53 -1.99
C LEU A 110 -5.59 8.93 -2.33
N VAL A 111 -4.62 9.02 -3.24
CA VAL A 111 -4.19 10.29 -3.83
C VAL A 111 -5.32 10.90 -4.68
N ARG A 112 -6.03 10.07 -5.46
CA ARG A 112 -7.05 10.51 -6.40
C ARG A 112 -8.38 10.86 -5.73
N PHE A 113 -8.76 10.15 -4.68
CA PHE A 113 -10.06 10.30 -4.04
C PHE A 113 -9.91 10.78 -2.59
N PRO A 114 -10.60 11.87 -2.19
CA PRO A 114 -10.57 12.34 -0.82
C PRO A 114 -11.36 11.40 0.07
N VAL A 115 -10.65 10.54 0.80
CA VAL A 115 -11.24 9.60 1.77
C VAL A 115 -10.91 10.01 3.19
N THR A 116 -11.60 9.43 4.15
CA THR A 116 -11.34 9.62 5.57
C THR A 116 -11.26 8.26 6.22
N GLU A 117 -10.15 8.03 6.92
CA GLU A 117 -9.94 6.80 7.68
C GLU A 117 -10.99 6.68 8.79
N VAL A 118 -11.55 5.48 8.94
CA VAL A 118 -12.46 5.16 10.04
C VAL A 118 -11.63 4.86 11.29
N THR A 119 -11.80 5.68 12.32
CA THR A 119 -11.13 5.44 13.61
C THR A 119 -11.78 4.28 14.35
N LEU A 120 -11.03 3.20 14.53
CA LEU A 120 -11.37 2.04 15.36
C LEU A 120 -10.65 2.13 16.72
N PRO A 121 -10.96 1.24 17.68
CA PRO A 121 -10.12 1.08 18.87
C PRO A 121 -8.67 0.81 18.47
N ARG A 122 -7.72 1.37 19.22
CA ARG A 122 -6.30 1.27 18.86
C ARG A 122 -5.79 -0.16 18.89
N HIS A 123 -4.83 -0.45 18.03
CA HIS A 123 -4.20 -1.76 17.95
C HIS A 123 -3.59 -2.15 19.32
N SER A 124 -3.70 -3.42 19.69
CA SER A 124 -3.13 -3.94 20.94
C SER A 124 -2.69 -5.39 20.80
N ARG A 125 -1.74 -5.80 21.65
CA ARG A 125 -1.30 -7.21 21.76
C ARG A 125 -2.44 -8.18 22.09
N ARG A 126 -3.51 -7.70 22.73
CA ARG A 126 -4.69 -8.52 22.98
C ARG A 126 -5.40 -8.84 21.67
N CYS A 127 -5.58 -7.85 20.80
CA CYS A 127 -6.20 -8.10 19.49
C CYS A 127 -5.35 -9.05 18.67
N GLU A 128 -4.04 -8.79 18.58
CA GLU A 128 -3.11 -9.63 17.82
C GLU A 128 -3.09 -11.07 18.35
N GLY A 129 -3.04 -11.24 19.67
CA GLY A 129 -3.05 -12.57 20.30
C GLY A 129 -4.40 -13.31 20.23
N GLY A 130 -5.48 -12.59 19.94
CA GLY A 130 -6.83 -13.14 19.76
C GLY A 130 -7.24 -13.28 18.29
N TYR A 131 -6.32 -13.05 17.36
CA TYR A 131 -6.58 -13.17 15.94
C TYR A 131 -6.71 -14.62 15.49
N ASP A 132 -7.71 -14.87 14.66
CA ASP A 132 -7.94 -16.11 13.94
C ASP A 132 -8.44 -15.74 12.53
N ASP A 133 -8.04 -16.52 11.52
CA ASP A 133 -8.46 -16.30 10.13
C ASP A 133 -9.96 -16.51 9.95
N ASP A 134 -10.59 -17.34 10.79
CA ASP A 134 -12.05 -17.50 10.84
C ASP A 134 -12.66 -16.38 11.71
N PRO A 135 -13.43 -15.45 11.11
CA PRO A 135 -14.03 -14.35 11.85
C PRO A 135 -14.94 -14.80 12.98
N ALA A 136 -15.48 -16.02 12.93
CA ALA A 136 -16.31 -16.56 14.01
C ALA A 136 -15.49 -16.88 15.27
N LEU A 137 -14.22 -17.27 15.10
CA LEU A 137 -13.28 -17.64 16.16
C LEU A 137 -12.44 -16.46 16.66
N SER A 138 -12.21 -15.46 15.80
CA SER A 138 -11.41 -14.28 16.11
C SER A 138 -12.04 -13.38 17.19
N GLU A 139 -11.21 -12.92 18.14
CA GLU A 139 -11.56 -11.99 19.23
C GLU A 139 -11.20 -10.52 18.90
N VAL A 140 -10.74 -10.24 17.68
CA VAL A 140 -10.30 -8.91 17.25
C VAL A 140 -11.43 -7.89 17.29
N ASP A 141 -11.19 -6.75 17.95
CA ASP A 141 -12.12 -5.62 18.07
C ASP A 141 -11.43 -4.26 17.88
N CYS A 142 -10.27 -4.23 17.21
CA CYS A 142 -9.45 -3.03 17.04
C CYS A 142 -8.88 -2.88 15.62
N GLU A 143 -8.25 -1.73 15.35
CA GLU A 143 -7.58 -1.45 14.09
C GLU A 143 -6.45 -2.46 13.79
N LEU A 144 -6.24 -2.72 12.50
CA LEU A 144 -5.10 -3.47 12.02
C LEU A 144 -3.82 -2.70 12.34
N SER A 145 -2.73 -3.39 12.69
CA SER A 145 -1.48 -2.70 12.98
C SER A 145 -0.97 -1.96 11.74
N THR A 146 -0.43 -0.77 11.94
CA THR A 146 0.47 -0.16 10.97
C THR A 146 1.70 -1.08 10.81
N VAL A 147 2.11 -1.29 9.56
CA VAL A 147 3.32 -2.04 9.21
C VAL A 147 4.29 -1.12 8.50
N GLU A 148 5.56 -1.19 8.87
CA GLU A 148 6.62 -0.46 8.17
C GLU A 148 7.06 -1.26 6.94
N VAL A 149 7.30 -0.57 5.82
CA VAL A 149 7.86 -1.21 4.63
C VAL A 149 9.37 -1.38 4.81
N GLU A 150 9.80 -2.63 4.95
CA GLU A 150 11.21 -2.96 5.17
C GLU A 150 11.98 -3.16 3.86
N LYS A 151 13.26 -2.80 3.91
CA LYS A 151 14.21 -2.95 2.81
C LYS A 151 15.16 -4.10 3.11
N PHE A 152 15.22 -5.08 2.20
CA PHE A 152 16.17 -6.20 2.31
C PHE A 152 17.32 -6.05 1.32
N ILE A 153 18.54 -6.31 1.80
CA ILE A 153 19.79 -6.21 1.00
C ILE A 153 20.63 -7.47 1.17
N ASN A 154 21.45 -7.79 0.17
CA ASN A 154 22.42 -8.86 0.29
C ASN A 154 23.46 -8.53 1.37
N ALA A 155 23.71 -9.46 2.29
CA ALA A 155 24.66 -9.26 3.40
C ALA A 155 26.10 -8.93 2.96
N ASN A 156 26.49 -9.26 1.72
CA ASN A 156 27.80 -8.95 1.16
C ASN A 156 27.87 -7.58 0.47
N MET A 157 26.75 -6.90 0.24
CA MET A 157 26.72 -5.61 -0.48
C MET A 157 27.59 -4.52 0.16
N PRO A 158 27.73 -4.40 1.50
CA PRO A 158 28.64 -3.43 2.11
C PRO A 158 30.11 -3.59 1.66
N VAL A 159 30.50 -4.81 1.25
CA VAL A 159 31.86 -5.13 0.81
C VAL A 159 31.98 -5.05 -0.71
N THR A 160 30.97 -5.54 -1.44
CA THR A 160 31.04 -5.57 -2.92
C THR A 160 30.72 -4.23 -3.56
N ASP A 161 29.76 -3.49 -2.99
CA ASP A 161 29.21 -2.27 -3.57
C ASP A 161 28.89 -1.23 -2.48
N PRO A 162 29.93 -0.66 -1.82
CA PRO A 162 29.75 0.24 -0.66
C PRO A 162 28.96 1.52 -0.98
N ASP A 163 29.03 2.03 -2.20
CA ASP A 163 28.23 3.18 -2.66
C ASP A 163 26.74 2.84 -2.74
N LEU A 164 26.42 1.67 -3.32
CA LEU A 164 25.04 1.19 -3.42
C LEU A 164 24.49 0.85 -2.03
N PHE A 165 25.32 0.25 -1.16
CA PHE A 165 24.95 0.03 0.23
C PHE A 165 24.63 1.34 0.95
N TYR A 166 25.46 2.39 0.79
CA TYR A 166 25.19 3.69 1.39
C TYR A 166 23.88 4.29 0.89
N LEU A 167 23.63 4.25 -0.42
CA LEU A 167 22.35 4.69 -1.00
C LEU A 167 21.19 3.91 -0.39
N TRP A 168 21.31 2.58 -0.35
CA TRP A 168 20.25 1.71 0.18
C TRP A 168 19.98 1.97 1.67
N ASP A 169 21.01 2.19 2.47
CA ASP A 169 20.89 2.49 3.91
C ASP A 169 20.29 3.89 4.13
N SER A 170 20.71 4.87 3.34
CA SER A 170 20.32 6.28 3.49
C SER A 170 18.96 6.61 2.88
N PHE A 171 18.49 5.85 1.89
CA PHE A 171 17.21 6.05 1.22
C PHE A 171 16.03 5.76 2.16
N TRP A 172 15.18 6.73 2.43
CA TRP A 172 13.93 6.51 3.17
C TRP A 172 12.87 7.48 2.65
N LEU A 173 11.60 7.09 2.77
CA LEU A 173 10.44 7.87 2.33
C LEU A 173 9.35 7.79 3.40
N GLU A 174 8.63 8.89 3.62
CA GLU A 174 7.40 8.91 4.39
C GLU A 174 6.18 8.63 3.49
N ASN A 175 5.01 8.35 4.10
CA ASN A 175 3.75 8.20 3.34
C ASN A 175 3.46 9.41 2.45
N GLY A 176 3.80 10.62 2.92
CA GLY A 176 3.64 11.86 2.15
C GLY A 176 4.48 11.86 0.87
N ASP A 177 5.75 11.45 0.98
CA ASP A 177 6.69 11.37 -0.16
C ASP A 177 6.23 10.34 -1.19
N VAL A 178 5.80 9.17 -0.72
CA VAL A 178 5.29 8.10 -1.59
C VAL A 178 3.98 8.51 -2.27
N SER A 179 3.08 9.19 -1.55
CA SER A 179 1.83 9.72 -2.10
C SER A 179 2.07 10.79 -3.16
N GLU A 180 3.01 11.72 -2.90
CA GLU A 180 3.41 12.74 -3.87
C GLU A 180 3.97 12.07 -5.13
N LEU A 181 4.92 11.14 -4.98
CA LEU A 181 5.49 10.37 -6.09
C LEU A 181 4.40 9.67 -6.90
N MET A 182 3.47 8.97 -6.24
CA MET A 182 2.36 8.29 -6.90
C MET A 182 1.44 9.27 -7.65
N GLY A 183 1.27 10.49 -7.11
CA GLY A 183 0.54 11.59 -7.74
C GLY A 183 1.12 12.07 -9.08
N HIS A 184 2.40 11.83 -9.36
CA HIS A 184 2.98 12.14 -10.68
C HIS A 184 2.52 11.17 -11.79
N HIS A 185 2.12 9.95 -11.43
CA HIS A 185 1.65 8.95 -12.38
C HIS A 185 0.15 9.10 -12.66
N ARG A 186 -0.29 8.74 -13.88
CA ARG A 186 -1.71 8.83 -14.29
C ARG A 186 -2.71 8.12 -13.38
N LEU A 187 -2.28 7.07 -12.67
CA LEU A 187 -3.12 6.37 -11.70
C LEU A 187 -3.42 7.22 -10.46
N GLY A 188 -2.47 8.07 -10.04
CA GLY A 188 -2.63 9.04 -8.96
C GLY A 188 -3.12 10.41 -9.42
N GLY A 189 -3.52 10.56 -10.69
CA GLY A 189 -4.01 11.81 -11.27
C GLY A 189 -2.97 12.68 -11.98
N GLY A 190 -1.72 12.23 -12.07
CA GLY A 190 -0.63 12.94 -12.76
C GLY A 190 -0.60 12.75 -14.27
N ASN A 191 0.44 13.31 -14.90
CA ASN A 191 0.58 13.33 -16.36
C ASN A 191 1.50 12.24 -16.92
N HIS A 192 2.28 11.56 -16.07
CA HIS A 192 3.20 10.53 -16.53
C HIS A 192 2.47 9.21 -16.78
N SER A 193 2.66 8.65 -17.98
CA SER A 193 2.07 7.36 -18.37
C SER A 193 2.83 6.14 -17.86
N ASP A 194 4.09 6.34 -17.47
CA ASP A 194 5.01 5.31 -17.00
C ASP A 194 5.66 5.69 -15.66
N MET A 195 6.06 4.66 -14.91
CA MET A 195 6.61 4.81 -13.56
C MET A 195 7.95 5.55 -13.55
N TYR A 196 8.78 5.36 -14.59
CA TYR A 196 10.08 6.03 -14.68
C TYR A 196 9.92 7.54 -14.84
N GLY A 197 9.02 7.97 -15.72
CA GLY A 197 8.67 9.37 -15.90
C GLY A 197 8.15 9.99 -14.61
N ALA A 198 7.26 9.30 -13.90
CA ALA A 198 6.72 9.76 -12.63
C ALA A 198 7.82 9.94 -11.56
N ALA A 199 8.67 8.92 -11.35
CA ALA A 199 9.77 8.98 -10.41
C ALA A 199 10.80 10.06 -10.77
N CYS A 200 11.13 10.22 -12.07
CA CYS A 200 12.05 11.26 -12.54
C CYS A 200 11.47 12.67 -12.37
N GLY A 201 10.16 12.84 -12.60
CA GLY A 201 9.47 14.10 -12.37
C GLY A 201 9.53 14.46 -10.89
N TRP A 202 9.09 13.54 -10.04
CA TRP A 202 9.11 13.70 -8.60
C TRP A 202 10.49 14.04 -8.05
N LEU A 203 11.55 13.29 -8.37
CA LEU A 203 12.92 13.57 -7.89
C LEU A 203 13.41 14.98 -8.28
N ARG A 204 13.04 15.49 -9.45
CA ARG A 204 13.44 16.85 -9.87
C ARG A 204 12.73 17.93 -9.07
N GLU A 205 11.49 17.68 -8.66
CA GLU A 205 10.64 18.63 -7.96
C GLU A 205 10.81 18.54 -6.44
N SER A 206 11.15 17.36 -5.90
CA SER A 206 11.28 17.07 -4.47
C SER A 206 12.69 17.32 -3.92
N VAL A 207 13.61 17.86 -4.72
CA VAL A 207 15.01 18.06 -4.28
C VAL A 207 15.11 18.91 -3.02
N ASP A 208 14.24 19.91 -2.85
CA ASP A 208 14.27 20.81 -1.70
C ASP A 208 13.56 20.23 -0.47
N THR A 209 12.59 19.33 -0.66
CA THR A 209 11.77 18.74 0.41
C THR A 209 12.37 17.45 0.95
N VAL A 210 12.70 16.52 0.05
CA VAL A 210 13.16 15.16 0.40
C VAL A 210 14.68 15.09 0.52
N ARG A 211 15.40 16.05 -0.07
CA ARG A 211 16.87 16.13 0.00
C ARG A 211 17.55 14.80 -0.38
N TRP A 212 17.06 14.16 -1.44
CA TRP A 212 17.58 12.87 -1.92
C TRP A 212 19.07 12.93 -2.30
N ASP A 213 19.61 14.12 -2.53
CA ASP A 213 21.04 14.36 -2.70
C ASP A 213 21.87 13.84 -1.52
N GLN A 214 21.28 13.80 -0.31
CA GLN A 214 21.91 13.28 0.90
C GLN A 214 22.00 11.76 0.94
N TRP A 215 21.16 11.06 0.15
CA TRP A 215 21.25 9.61 0.01
C TRP A 215 22.43 9.20 -0.85
N LEU A 216 23.02 10.14 -1.60
CA LEU A 216 24.16 9.87 -2.45
C LEU A 216 25.45 10.17 -1.71
N ARG A 217 26.29 9.14 -1.62
CA ARG A 217 27.70 9.29 -1.31
C ARG A 217 28.48 8.56 -2.38
N VAL A 218 29.18 9.33 -3.19
CA VAL A 218 30.17 8.77 -4.12
C VAL A 218 31.44 8.60 -3.30
N HIS A 219 31.78 7.36 -2.92
CA HIS A 219 33.13 7.12 -2.44
C HIS A 219 34.08 7.40 -3.60
N ASP A 220 35.27 7.92 -3.28
CA ASP A 220 36.33 8.03 -4.27
C ASP A 220 36.58 6.64 -4.84
N ARG A 221 36.18 6.44 -6.11
CA ARG A 221 36.39 5.18 -6.84
C ARG A 221 37.86 4.76 -6.80
N CYS A 222 38.75 5.74 -6.61
CA CYS A 222 40.17 5.56 -6.43
C CYS A 222 40.63 6.21 -5.12
N PRO A 223 40.56 5.48 -3.98
CA PRO A 223 40.91 6.04 -2.68
C PRO A 223 42.41 6.29 -2.49
N GLN A 224 43.24 5.83 -3.44
CA GLN A 224 44.69 6.05 -3.40
C GLN A 224 45.04 7.40 -4.06
N PRO A 225 45.86 8.24 -3.40
CA PRO A 225 46.34 9.49 -3.99
C PRO A 225 47.05 9.24 -5.32
N GLY A 226 46.75 10.06 -6.33
CA GLY A 226 47.37 9.97 -7.66
C GLY A 226 46.68 8.99 -8.62
N LEU A 227 45.57 8.36 -8.22
CA LEU A 227 44.75 7.54 -9.10
C LEU A 227 43.41 8.25 -9.43
N SER A 228 42.95 8.12 -10.67
CA SER A 228 41.60 8.52 -11.11
C SER A 228 40.89 7.35 -11.78
N TRP A 229 39.56 7.28 -11.66
CA TRP A 229 38.77 6.26 -12.33
C TRP A 229 38.72 6.52 -13.83
N ASP A 230 39.11 5.54 -14.63
CA ASP A 230 39.01 5.57 -16.09
C ASP A 230 37.94 4.58 -16.54
N GLU A 231 36.88 5.10 -17.17
CA GLU A 231 35.74 4.29 -17.65
C GLU A 231 36.14 3.30 -18.75
N SER A 232 37.12 3.64 -19.58
CA SER A 232 37.60 2.79 -20.66
C SER A 232 38.48 1.64 -20.17
N ALA A 233 39.24 1.89 -19.09
CA ALA A 233 40.04 0.87 -18.42
C ALA A 233 39.22 0.02 -17.44
N GLY A 234 38.03 0.49 -17.05
CA GLY A 234 37.19 -0.16 -16.03
C GLY A 234 37.86 -0.22 -14.66
N GLY A 235 38.71 0.76 -14.35
CA GLY A 235 39.57 0.73 -13.16
C GLY A 235 40.25 2.05 -12.85
N CYS A 236 40.96 2.06 -11.71
CA CYS A 236 41.80 3.19 -11.31
C CYS A 236 43.11 3.21 -12.10
N VAL A 237 43.42 4.34 -12.72
CA VAL A 237 44.67 4.59 -13.45
C VAL A 237 45.42 5.75 -12.82
N GLU A 238 46.75 5.75 -12.93
CA GLU A 238 47.56 6.88 -12.46
C GLU A 238 47.19 8.14 -13.24
N VAL A 239 46.97 9.24 -12.53
CA VAL A 239 46.79 10.56 -13.14
C VAL A 239 48.12 10.94 -13.77
N GLY A 240 48.22 10.80 -15.09
CA GLY A 240 49.42 11.16 -15.82
C GLY A 240 49.82 12.60 -15.47
N GLU A 241 51.07 12.81 -15.06
CA GLU A 241 51.60 14.15 -14.83
C GLU A 241 51.37 14.98 -16.09
N VAL A 242 50.46 15.95 -16.03
CA VAL A 242 50.39 17.00 -17.05
C VAL A 242 51.71 17.74 -16.93
N LYS A 243 52.63 17.46 -17.85
CA LYS A 243 53.84 18.27 -17.99
C LYS A 243 53.37 19.68 -18.31
N GLU A 244 53.47 20.59 -17.35
CA GLU A 244 53.34 22.03 -17.57
C GLU A 244 54.30 22.40 -18.72
N GLY A 245 53.77 22.67 -19.91
CA GLY A 245 54.63 23.14 -21.00
C GLY A 245 54.18 22.96 -22.44
N GLU A 246 53.15 22.17 -22.77
CA GLU A 246 52.68 22.08 -24.17
C GLU A 246 51.38 22.85 -24.40
N PRO A 247 51.38 23.89 -25.27
CA PRO A 247 50.16 24.59 -25.66
C PRO A 247 49.32 23.75 -26.63
N PRO A 248 48.02 24.09 -26.80
CA PRO A 248 47.07 23.34 -27.62
C PRO A 248 47.43 23.28 -29.12
#